data_AF-A0A831UEA5-F1
#
_entry.id   AF-A0A831UEA5-F1
#
_cell.length_a   1.000
_cell.length_b   1.000
_cell.length_c   1.000
_cell.angle_alpha   90.00
_cell.angle_beta   90.00
_cell.angle_gamma   90.00
#
_symmetry.space_group_name_H-M   'P 1'
#
loop_
_entity.id
_entity.type
_entity.pdbx_description
1 polymer ?
#
loop_
_entity_poly.entity_id
_entity_poly.type
_entity_poly.pdbx_seq_one_letter_code
_entity_poly.pdbx_strand_id
1 'polypeptide(L)'
;MYDLIKRELATVGDGDEQEDGKEQEIVSAKVNISDLDDWFWEYEQLHLLPRPDLLHSLMLGLACKAHKAGWWCFVQFIRQCGFPENLREEDCQERRTSDDTPPLMSLELRVYLRLANALLKDNLQEEDKEWVFGLLQSEGLSRYPDDPWLHRAVGIALWQKGGNHEALQHLRHTLRKKQKDWWIWAEVARVYREIDPQIALHCYYHAYQLQRDKSFLVSVYEEIASLLAEQQEYEAAAWFVHEAVRIRTEKSWRIPDSLEQLRRARWCVQYPAPRCPKIAPSRATLFCVLHGISPNQLTETRGFVDHHNPKQEGAYIRTGSEEDAGIFVRYEKCPSLRKQPEGTVVALTLYETDGRKTVVECLPLPDQQEIEGFLEWCEGAFRKRAEQAFGFVHVGDRTVFVPPHLASHHNDGEQLKVLACRKWNPKRNEMGWSAVRVEPAE
;
A
#
# COMPACT_ATOMS: atom_id res chain seq x y z
N MET A 1 -33.86 -31.91 8.94
CA MET A 1 -33.34 -30.53 8.81
C MET A 1 -31.90 -30.51 8.30
N TYR A 2 -30.92 -30.99 9.06
CA TYR A 2 -29.51 -30.97 8.65
C TYR A 2 -29.27 -31.48 7.21
N ASP A 3 -29.75 -32.67 6.87
CA ASP A 3 -29.56 -33.23 5.52
C ASP A 3 -30.30 -32.45 4.42
N LEU A 4 -31.41 -31.77 4.76
CA LEU A 4 -32.16 -30.93 3.82
C LEU A 4 -31.34 -29.68 3.48
N ILE A 5 -30.88 -28.95 4.50
CA ILE A 5 -30.01 -27.77 4.35
C ILE A 5 -28.73 -28.15 3.60
N LYS A 6 -28.09 -29.26 3.99
CA LYS A 6 -26.85 -29.74 3.35
C LYS A 6 -27.07 -30.04 1.87
N ARG A 7 -28.20 -30.67 1.50
CA ARG A 7 -28.54 -30.97 0.11
C ARG A 7 -28.81 -29.70 -0.69
N GLU A 8 -29.54 -28.76 -0.11
CA GLU A 8 -29.85 -27.47 -0.74
C GLU A 8 -28.58 -26.66 -1.01
N LEU A 9 -27.63 -26.70 -0.07
CA LEU A 9 -26.33 -26.03 -0.20
C LEU A 9 -25.28 -26.85 -0.96
N ALA A 10 -25.59 -28.01 -1.53
CA ALA A 10 -24.59 -28.92 -2.11
C ALA A 10 -23.75 -28.26 -3.23
N THR A 11 -24.31 -27.31 -3.96
CA THR A 11 -23.64 -26.59 -5.06
C THR A 11 -22.88 -25.34 -4.60
N VAL A 12 -23.05 -24.92 -3.35
CA VAL A 12 -22.29 -23.79 -2.79
C VAL A 12 -20.90 -24.30 -2.45
N GLY A 13 -19.85 -23.64 -2.94
CA GLY A 13 -18.48 -24.07 -2.67
C GLY A 13 -18.12 -23.97 -1.18
N ASP A 14 -17.45 -25.00 -0.65
CA ASP A 14 -16.94 -25.01 0.74
C ASP A 14 -15.70 -24.12 0.94
N GLY A 15 -15.22 -23.49 -0.15
CA GLY A 15 -14.00 -22.70 -0.15
C GLY A 15 -14.01 -21.58 0.90
N ASP A 16 -13.03 -21.64 1.78
CA ASP A 16 -12.54 -20.58 2.67
C ASP A 16 -11.90 -19.41 1.89
N GLU A 17 -12.31 -19.22 0.64
CA GLU A 17 -11.79 -18.21 -0.27
C GLU A 17 -11.96 -16.84 0.40
N GLN A 18 -10.81 -16.29 0.79
CA GLN A 18 -10.67 -14.90 1.16
C GLN A 18 -11.13 -14.10 -0.06
N GLU A 19 -12.29 -13.45 0.04
CA GLU A 19 -12.87 -12.65 -1.03
C GLU A 19 -11.93 -11.47 -1.33
N ASP A 20 -10.95 -11.71 -2.20
CA ASP A 20 -9.97 -10.73 -2.66
C ASP A 20 -10.67 -9.70 -3.55
N GLY A 21 -11.36 -8.72 -2.96
CA GLY A 21 -11.84 -7.48 -3.60
C GLY A 21 -12.64 -7.64 -4.91
N LYS A 22 -13.01 -8.86 -5.26
CA LYS A 22 -13.83 -9.20 -6.40
C LYS A 22 -15.22 -9.36 -5.84
N GLU A 23 -16.06 -8.36 -6.11
CA GLU A 23 -17.50 -8.57 -6.23
C GLU A 23 -17.70 -9.55 -7.38
N GLN A 24 -17.40 -10.83 -7.15
CA GLN A 24 -18.04 -11.88 -7.90
C GLN A 24 -19.45 -11.93 -7.33
N GLU A 25 -20.42 -11.40 -8.07
CA GLU A 25 -21.73 -12.02 -8.11
C GLU A 25 -21.48 -13.48 -8.46
N ILE A 26 -21.26 -14.31 -7.44
CA ILE A 26 -21.32 -15.75 -7.58
C ILE A 26 -22.77 -15.97 -7.98
N VAL A 27 -22.97 -16.20 -9.27
CA VAL A 27 -24.20 -16.76 -9.81
C VAL A 27 -24.33 -18.13 -9.16
N SER A 28 -24.86 -18.16 -7.94
CA SER A 28 -25.20 -19.39 -7.26
C SER A 28 -26.34 -20.02 -8.04
N ALA A 29 -26.28 -21.35 -8.19
CA ALA A 29 -27.46 -22.12 -8.54
C ALA A 29 -28.62 -21.68 -7.63
N LYS A 30 -29.87 -21.70 -8.13
CA LYS A 30 -31.07 -21.27 -7.39
C LYS A 30 -31.20 -22.03 -6.06
N VAL A 31 -30.53 -21.55 -5.02
CA VAL A 31 -30.71 -21.98 -3.63
C VAL A 31 -32.04 -21.40 -3.17
N ASN A 32 -32.92 -22.24 -2.63
CA ASN A 32 -34.17 -21.77 -2.07
C ASN A 32 -33.94 -21.15 -0.69
N ILE A 33 -33.71 -19.83 -0.67
CA ILE A 33 -33.42 -19.11 0.57
C ILE A 33 -34.60 -19.14 1.55
N SER A 34 -35.85 -19.24 1.06
CA SER A 34 -37.03 -19.37 1.93
C SER A 34 -37.00 -20.69 2.70
N ASP A 35 -36.71 -21.80 2.03
CA ASP A 35 -36.63 -23.11 2.68
C ASP A 35 -35.48 -23.15 3.70
N LEU A 36 -34.35 -22.49 3.38
CA LEU A 36 -33.25 -22.35 4.34
C LEU A 36 -33.70 -21.61 5.61
N ASP A 37 -34.44 -20.51 5.45
CA ASP A 37 -34.95 -19.72 6.56
C ASP A 37 -35.84 -20.56 7.48
N ASP A 38 -36.80 -21.27 6.89
CA ASP A 38 -37.71 -22.17 7.62
C ASP A 38 -36.94 -23.27 8.37
N TRP A 39 -35.97 -23.92 7.72
CA TRP A 39 -35.22 -25.01 8.35
C TRP A 39 -34.26 -24.55 9.45
N PHE A 40 -33.63 -23.38 9.30
CA PHE A 40 -32.80 -22.81 10.37
C PHE A 40 -33.68 -22.34 11.54
N TRP A 41 -34.83 -21.73 11.26
CA TRP A 41 -35.79 -21.34 12.27
C TRP A 41 -36.31 -22.54 13.06
N GLU A 42 -36.70 -23.64 12.39
CA GLU A 42 -37.12 -24.88 13.05
C GLU A 42 -36.03 -25.45 13.98
N TYR A 43 -34.76 -25.37 13.56
CA TYR A 43 -33.64 -25.78 14.40
C TYR A 43 -33.46 -24.88 15.64
N GLU A 44 -33.66 -23.58 15.51
CA GLU A 44 -33.59 -22.63 16.65
C GLU A 44 -34.62 -22.97 17.73
N GLN A 45 -35.80 -23.45 17.34
CA GLN A 45 -36.88 -23.84 18.27
C GLN A 45 -36.55 -25.12 19.08
N LEU A 46 -35.49 -25.86 18.73
CA LEU A 46 -35.08 -27.08 19.42
C LEU A 46 -34.25 -26.78 20.69
N HIS A 47 -34.87 -26.09 21.66
CA HIS A 47 -34.23 -25.66 22.91
C HIS A 47 -33.80 -26.79 23.87
N LEU A 48 -34.24 -28.02 23.61
CA LEU A 48 -33.89 -29.19 24.43
C LEU A 48 -32.59 -29.89 23.99
N LEU A 49 -31.99 -29.47 22.88
CA LEU A 49 -30.73 -30.04 22.41
C LEU A 49 -29.56 -29.50 23.25
N PRO A 50 -28.66 -30.36 23.74
CA PRO A 50 -27.48 -29.91 24.46
C PRO A 50 -26.57 -29.10 23.53
N ARG A 51 -26.01 -28.01 24.05
CA ARG A 51 -24.99 -27.21 23.37
C ARG A 51 -23.83 -26.99 24.35
N PRO A 52 -22.57 -27.11 23.93
CA PRO A 52 -22.11 -27.44 22.58
C PRO A 52 -22.28 -28.94 22.23
N ASP A 53 -22.62 -29.25 20.97
CA ASP A 53 -22.65 -30.63 20.45
C ASP A 53 -22.22 -30.69 18.95
N LEU A 54 -22.05 -31.90 18.40
CA LEU A 54 -21.65 -32.08 16.99
C LEU A 54 -22.69 -31.52 16.01
N LEU A 55 -23.98 -31.68 16.30
CA LEU A 55 -25.04 -31.19 15.42
C LEU A 55 -24.99 -29.66 15.33
N HIS A 56 -24.75 -28.98 16.45
CA HIS A 56 -24.58 -27.54 16.53
C HIS A 56 -23.41 -27.06 15.67
N SER A 57 -22.23 -27.67 15.79
CA SER A 57 -21.08 -27.36 14.93
C SER A 57 -21.40 -27.53 13.45
N LEU A 58 -22.12 -28.60 13.10
CA LEU A 58 -22.53 -28.87 11.73
C LEU A 58 -23.52 -27.81 11.22
N MET A 59 -24.47 -27.38 12.05
CA MET A 59 -25.44 -26.33 11.72
C MET A 59 -24.76 -24.96 11.57
N LEU A 60 -23.81 -24.59 12.43
CA LEU A 60 -23.00 -23.37 12.28
C LEU A 60 -22.20 -23.39 10.97
N GLY A 61 -21.62 -24.54 10.61
CA GLY A 61 -20.92 -24.72 9.34
C GLY A 61 -21.84 -24.52 8.13
N LEU A 62 -23.06 -25.07 8.17
CA LEU A 62 -24.07 -24.84 7.13
C LEU A 62 -24.55 -23.39 7.10
N ALA A 63 -24.69 -22.72 8.24
CA ALA A 63 -25.07 -21.31 8.30
C ALA A 63 -24.03 -20.41 7.61
N CYS A 64 -22.72 -20.67 7.82
CA CYS A 64 -21.64 -19.97 7.10
C CYS A 64 -21.74 -20.14 5.58
N LYS A 65 -22.19 -21.32 5.14
CA LYS A 65 -22.37 -21.66 3.72
C LYS A 65 -23.65 -21.02 3.16
N ALA A 66 -24.73 -20.99 3.93
CA ALA A 66 -25.97 -20.29 3.60
C ALA A 66 -25.74 -18.78 3.48
N HIS A 67 -24.93 -18.17 4.34
CA HIS A 67 -24.55 -16.75 4.21
C HIS A 67 -23.87 -16.46 2.86
N LYS A 68 -22.95 -17.33 2.43
CA LYS A 68 -22.29 -17.22 1.11
C LYS A 68 -23.31 -17.32 -0.03
N ALA A 69 -24.40 -18.07 0.16
CA ALA A 69 -25.49 -18.17 -0.81
C ALA A 69 -26.48 -16.98 -0.77
N GLY A 70 -26.30 -16.02 0.14
CA GLY A 70 -27.15 -14.84 0.26
C GLY A 70 -28.28 -14.97 1.29
N TRP A 71 -28.23 -15.95 2.20
CA TRP A 71 -29.22 -16.07 3.27
C TRP A 71 -29.13 -14.89 4.26
N TRP A 72 -30.23 -14.18 4.45
CA TRP A 72 -30.30 -12.90 5.17
C TRP A 72 -30.33 -13.03 6.69
N CYS A 73 -30.87 -14.14 7.24
CA CYS A 73 -31.00 -14.33 8.69
C CYS A 73 -29.72 -14.80 9.40
N PHE A 74 -28.59 -14.85 8.70
CA PHE A 74 -27.34 -15.38 9.24
C PHE A 74 -26.92 -14.73 10.57
N VAL A 75 -26.96 -13.40 10.66
CA VAL A 75 -26.50 -12.68 11.87
C VAL A 75 -27.39 -12.99 13.06
N GLN A 76 -28.72 -12.94 12.86
CA GLN A 76 -29.66 -13.28 13.94
C GLN A 76 -29.48 -14.73 14.39
N PHE A 77 -29.29 -15.65 13.45
CA PHE A 77 -29.06 -17.06 13.75
C PHE A 77 -27.82 -17.28 14.61
N ILE A 78 -26.69 -16.69 14.24
CA ILE A 78 -25.45 -16.82 15.01
C ILE A 78 -25.60 -16.25 16.43
N ARG A 79 -26.29 -15.11 16.57
CA ARG A 79 -26.60 -14.51 17.88
C ARG A 79 -27.47 -15.42 18.75
N GLN A 80 -28.55 -15.96 18.19
CA GLN A 80 -29.47 -16.85 18.92
C GLN A 80 -28.86 -18.20 19.27
N CYS A 81 -27.90 -18.65 18.46
CA CYS A 81 -27.14 -19.87 18.73
C CYS A 81 -26.16 -19.73 19.91
N GLY A 82 -25.94 -18.53 20.44
CA GLY A 82 -25.02 -18.29 21.56
C GLY A 82 -23.56 -18.50 21.16
N PHE A 83 -23.19 -17.98 19.99
CA PHE A 83 -21.80 -17.90 19.58
C PHE A 83 -21.12 -16.69 20.25
N PRO A 84 -19.88 -16.82 20.75
CA PRO A 84 -18.96 -17.97 20.61
C PRO A 84 -19.03 -19.00 21.75
N GLU A 85 -19.89 -18.82 22.76
CA GLU A 85 -19.90 -19.64 23.98
C GLU A 85 -20.24 -21.12 23.74
N ASN A 86 -21.05 -21.42 22.72
CA ASN A 86 -21.53 -22.76 22.40
C ASN A 86 -20.66 -23.51 21.36
N LEU A 87 -19.36 -23.23 21.31
CA LEU A 87 -18.41 -23.96 20.44
C LEU A 87 -17.82 -25.20 21.14
N ARG A 88 -17.57 -26.25 20.36
CA ARG A 88 -16.72 -27.36 20.83
C ARG A 88 -15.24 -27.01 20.69
N GLU A 89 -14.38 -27.69 21.43
CA GLU A 89 -12.93 -27.49 21.33
C GLU A 89 -12.41 -27.71 19.89
N GLU A 90 -12.97 -28.69 19.17
CA GLU A 90 -12.60 -28.99 17.78
C GLU A 90 -13.12 -27.97 16.76
N ASP A 91 -14.01 -27.06 17.16
CA ASP A 91 -14.48 -25.95 16.31
C ASP A 91 -13.52 -24.76 16.35
N CYS A 92 -12.70 -24.67 17.40
CA CYS A 92 -11.68 -23.63 17.60
C CYS A 92 -10.31 -24.02 17.04
N GLN A 93 -10.17 -25.22 16.46
CA GLN A 93 -8.92 -25.75 15.91
C GLN A 93 -8.96 -25.82 14.38
N GLU A 94 -7.80 -25.57 13.75
CA GLU A 94 -7.62 -25.80 12.33
C GLU A 94 -7.75 -27.29 11.99
N ARG A 95 -8.32 -27.59 10.82
CA ARG A 95 -8.56 -28.97 10.39
C ARG A 95 -7.70 -29.31 9.18
N ARG A 96 -7.05 -30.47 9.20
CA ARG A 96 -6.31 -30.99 8.04
C ARG A 96 -7.11 -32.09 7.37
N THR A 97 -7.30 -31.97 6.06
CA THR A 97 -7.89 -33.03 5.23
C THR A 97 -6.86 -34.08 4.83
N SER A 98 -5.59 -33.67 4.69
CA SER A 98 -4.43 -34.52 4.44
C SER A 98 -3.14 -33.78 4.81
N ASP A 99 -2.02 -34.48 4.98
CA ASP A 99 -0.73 -33.86 5.31
C ASP A 99 -0.20 -32.92 4.19
N ASP A 100 -0.60 -33.16 2.94
CA ASP A 100 -0.16 -32.39 1.77
C ASP A 100 -1.05 -31.17 1.47
N THR A 101 -2.18 -31.02 2.19
CA THR A 101 -3.09 -29.88 2.01
C THR A 101 -2.89 -28.83 3.10
N PRO A 102 -2.90 -27.53 2.75
CA PRO A 102 -2.95 -26.48 3.76
C PRO A 102 -4.10 -26.72 4.75
N PRO A 103 -3.90 -26.42 6.05
CA PRO A 103 -4.96 -26.54 7.02
C PRO A 103 -6.14 -25.65 6.65
N LEU A 104 -7.35 -26.20 6.79
CA LEU A 104 -8.58 -25.43 6.75
C LEU A 104 -8.69 -24.61 8.03
N MET A 105 -9.19 -23.39 7.93
CA MET A 105 -9.42 -22.55 9.10
C MET A 105 -10.40 -23.20 10.08
N SER A 106 -10.31 -22.80 11.35
CA SER A 106 -11.26 -23.22 12.37
C SER A 106 -12.69 -22.78 11.99
N LEU A 107 -13.70 -23.51 12.48
CA LEU A 107 -15.10 -23.10 12.30
C LEU A 107 -15.35 -21.76 13.00
N GLU A 108 -14.73 -21.56 14.17
CA GLU A 108 -14.74 -20.30 14.90
C GLU A 108 -14.29 -19.12 14.03
N LEU A 109 -13.10 -19.19 13.43
CA LEU A 109 -12.59 -18.13 12.56
C LEU A 109 -13.51 -17.92 11.35
N ARG A 110 -14.03 -19.01 10.76
CA ARG A 110 -14.96 -18.92 9.64
C ARG A 110 -16.22 -18.13 10.00
N VAL A 111 -16.81 -18.36 11.18
CA VAL A 111 -17.98 -17.60 11.67
C VAL A 111 -17.63 -16.12 11.83
N TYR A 112 -16.51 -15.80 12.49
CA TYR A 112 -16.06 -14.41 12.64
C TYR A 112 -15.85 -13.71 11.28
N LEU A 113 -15.24 -14.37 10.31
CA LEU A 113 -15.04 -13.82 8.97
C LEU A 113 -16.36 -13.60 8.21
N ARG A 114 -17.36 -14.46 8.42
CA ARG A 114 -18.71 -14.29 7.84
C ARG A 114 -19.46 -13.14 8.50
N LEU A 115 -19.35 -12.98 9.82
CA LEU A 115 -19.87 -11.82 10.54
C LEU A 115 -19.18 -10.52 10.08
N ALA A 116 -17.86 -10.54 9.90
CA ALA A 116 -17.10 -9.42 9.36
C ALA A 116 -17.56 -9.04 7.94
N ASN A 117 -17.83 -10.02 7.08
CA ASN A 117 -18.41 -9.77 5.76
C ASN A 117 -19.83 -9.19 5.84
N ALA A 118 -20.66 -9.70 6.73
CA ALA A 118 -22.02 -9.19 6.96
C ALA A 118 -22.00 -7.74 7.45
N LEU A 119 -21.08 -7.39 8.37
CA LEU A 119 -20.92 -6.03 8.90
C LEU A 119 -20.58 -5.00 7.81
N LEU A 120 -19.84 -5.42 6.78
CA LEU A 120 -19.45 -4.57 5.66
C LEU A 120 -20.56 -4.36 4.62
N LYS A 121 -21.69 -5.08 4.73
CA LYS A 121 -22.84 -4.94 3.84
C LYS A 121 -23.86 -3.97 4.46
N ASP A 122 -24.46 -3.12 3.62
CA ASP A 122 -25.38 -2.05 4.05
C ASP A 122 -26.79 -2.55 4.44
N ASN A 123 -27.02 -3.86 4.55
CA ASN A 123 -28.35 -4.44 4.71
C ASN A 123 -28.71 -4.88 6.14
N LEU A 124 -27.80 -4.72 7.11
CA LEU A 124 -28.07 -5.05 8.50
C LEU A 124 -28.79 -3.91 9.23
N GLN A 125 -29.66 -4.26 10.18
CA GLN A 125 -30.22 -3.31 11.14
C GLN A 125 -29.12 -2.78 12.06
N GLU A 126 -29.27 -1.56 12.57
CA GLU A 126 -28.25 -0.93 13.42
C GLU A 126 -27.94 -1.72 14.70
N GLU A 127 -28.95 -2.34 15.33
CA GLU A 127 -28.72 -3.21 16.51
C GLU A 127 -27.82 -4.41 16.17
N ASP A 128 -28.06 -5.05 15.03
CA ASP A 128 -27.26 -6.19 14.57
C ASP A 128 -25.85 -5.75 14.21
N LYS A 129 -25.68 -4.57 13.58
CA LYS A 129 -24.35 -4.00 13.32
C LYS A 129 -23.59 -3.71 14.60
N GLU A 130 -24.23 -3.14 15.61
CA GLU A 130 -23.62 -2.86 16.91
C GLU A 130 -23.19 -4.15 17.62
N TRP A 131 -24.05 -5.16 17.61
CA TRP A 131 -23.74 -6.47 18.18
C TRP A 131 -22.54 -7.13 17.48
N VAL A 132 -22.57 -7.23 16.15
CA VAL A 132 -21.47 -7.82 15.38
C VAL A 132 -20.17 -7.05 15.61
N PHE A 133 -20.22 -5.71 15.52
CA PHE A 133 -19.06 -4.86 15.74
C PHE A 133 -18.44 -5.09 17.12
N GLY A 134 -19.24 -5.09 18.18
CA GLY A 134 -18.78 -5.34 19.55
C GLY A 134 -18.14 -6.72 19.68
N LEU A 135 -18.79 -7.75 19.14
CA LEU A 135 -18.29 -9.13 19.17
C LEU A 135 -16.95 -9.30 18.44
N LEU A 136 -16.80 -8.69 17.26
CA LEU A 136 -15.55 -8.72 16.50
C LEU A 136 -14.41 -8.02 17.25
N GLN A 137 -14.70 -6.93 17.96
CA GLN A 137 -13.70 -6.21 18.76
C GLN A 137 -13.29 -6.97 20.02
N SER A 138 -14.25 -7.46 20.80
CA SER A 138 -13.97 -8.06 22.11
C SER A 138 -13.46 -9.49 22.02
N GLU A 139 -14.05 -10.31 21.15
CA GLU A 139 -13.74 -11.73 21.05
C GLU A 139 -12.93 -12.04 19.78
N GLY A 140 -13.39 -11.56 18.62
CA GLY A 140 -12.77 -11.86 17.32
C GLY A 140 -11.30 -11.44 17.24
N LEU A 141 -11.02 -10.15 17.48
CA LEU A 141 -9.65 -9.60 17.47
C LEU A 141 -8.83 -9.97 18.70
N SER A 142 -9.46 -10.35 19.82
CA SER A 142 -8.74 -10.93 20.96
C SER A 142 -8.18 -12.31 20.62
N ARG A 143 -8.99 -13.13 19.93
CA ARG A 143 -8.63 -14.48 19.50
C ARG A 143 -7.71 -14.51 18.28
N TYR A 144 -7.96 -13.62 17.32
CA TYR A 144 -7.24 -13.53 16.05
C TYR A 144 -6.69 -12.10 15.83
N PRO A 145 -5.75 -11.64 16.69
CA PRO A 145 -5.25 -10.25 16.69
C PRO A 145 -4.51 -9.85 15.43
N ASP A 146 -4.13 -10.85 14.62
CA ASP A 146 -3.41 -10.64 13.39
C ASP A 146 -4.30 -10.79 12.15
N ASP A 147 -5.60 -11.09 12.23
CA ASP A 147 -6.39 -11.35 11.02
C ASP A 147 -6.70 -10.07 10.23
N PRO A 148 -6.25 -9.96 8.96
CA PRO A 148 -6.43 -8.73 8.18
C PRO A 148 -7.89 -8.44 7.82
N TRP A 149 -8.77 -9.44 7.75
CA TRP A 149 -10.16 -9.26 7.36
C TRP A 149 -11.02 -8.80 8.54
N LEU A 150 -10.74 -9.31 9.74
CA LEU A 150 -11.34 -8.80 10.96
C LEU A 150 -10.94 -7.33 11.20
N HIS A 151 -9.66 -7.01 11.03
CA HIS A 151 -9.18 -5.63 11.10
C HIS A 151 -9.85 -4.74 10.05
N ARG A 152 -10.05 -5.22 8.82
CA ARG A 152 -10.76 -4.46 7.79
C ARG A 152 -12.19 -4.14 8.21
N ALA A 153 -12.96 -5.14 8.64
CA ALA A 153 -14.36 -4.95 9.00
C ALA A 153 -14.52 -3.98 10.19
N VAL A 154 -13.74 -4.18 11.25
CA VAL A 154 -13.74 -3.28 12.42
C VAL A 154 -13.30 -1.87 12.02
N GLY A 155 -12.27 -1.73 11.18
CA GLY A 155 -11.77 -0.44 10.70
C GLY A 155 -12.81 0.34 9.89
N ILE A 156 -13.51 -0.31 8.96
CA ILE A 156 -14.57 0.34 8.17
C ILE A 156 -15.76 0.72 9.07
N ALA A 157 -16.17 -0.15 9.99
CA ALA A 157 -17.26 0.15 10.93
C ALA A 157 -16.91 1.34 11.86
N LEU A 158 -15.66 1.45 12.31
CA LEU A 158 -15.19 2.61 13.06
C LEU A 158 -15.24 3.90 12.24
N TRP A 159 -14.80 3.85 10.98
CA TRP A 159 -14.88 5.01 10.08
C TRP A 159 -16.33 5.47 9.87
N GLN A 160 -17.26 4.54 9.62
CA GLN A 160 -18.68 4.86 9.48
C GLN A 160 -19.29 5.50 10.73
N LYS A 161 -18.72 5.21 11.92
CA LYS A 161 -19.08 5.84 13.21
C LYS A 161 -18.33 7.16 13.48
N GLY A 162 -17.48 7.62 12.57
CA GLY A 162 -16.66 8.85 12.70
C GLY A 162 -15.32 8.67 13.40
N GLY A 163 -14.94 7.43 13.76
CA GLY A 163 -13.67 7.08 14.42
C GLY A 163 -12.50 6.97 13.45
N ASN A 164 -12.13 8.08 12.81
CA ASN A 164 -11.17 8.10 11.69
C ASN A 164 -9.76 7.62 12.08
N HIS A 165 -9.28 7.98 13.28
CA HIS A 165 -7.94 7.60 13.74
C HIS A 165 -7.84 6.10 14.06
N GLU A 166 -8.83 5.58 14.79
CA GLU A 166 -8.93 4.17 15.15
C GLU A 166 -9.16 3.31 13.90
N ALA A 167 -10.01 3.76 12.97
CA ALA A 167 -10.21 3.12 11.68
C ALA A 167 -8.88 2.94 10.93
N LEU A 168 -8.06 3.99 10.84
CA LEU A 168 -6.75 3.93 10.19
C LEU A 168 -5.77 2.98 10.90
N GLN A 169 -5.85 2.85 12.23
CA GLN A 169 -5.02 1.87 12.96
C GLN A 169 -5.36 0.44 12.52
N HIS A 170 -6.64 0.11 12.45
CA HIS A 170 -7.08 -1.22 12.01
C HIS A 170 -6.82 -1.45 10.51
N LEU A 171 -7.20 -0.52 9.63
CA LEU A 171 -7.00 -0.66 8.19
C LEU A 171 -5.51 -0.77 7.82
N ARG A 172 -4.60 -0.14 8.58
CA ARG A 172 -3.15 -0.28 8.34
C ARG A 172 -2.66 -1.69 8.58
N HIS A 173 -3.28 -2.44 9.47
CA HIS A 173 -2.97 -3.86 9.68
C HIS A 173 -3.25 -4.68 8.42
N THR A 174 -4.45 -4.51 7.85
CA THR A 174 -4.84 -5.09 6.57
C THR A 174 -3.92 -4.64 5.44
N LEU A 175 -3.67 -3.32 5.36
CA LEU A 175 -2.86 -2.69 4.33
C LEU A 175 -1.45 -3.28 4.29
N ARG A 176 -0.80 -3.48 5.43
CA ARG A 176 0.56 -4.05 5.51
C ARG A 176 0.64 -5.47 4.96
N LYS A 177 -0.42 -6.26 5.08
CA LYS A 177 -0.49 -7.65 4.55
C LYS A 177 -0.92 -7.69 3.09
N LYS A 178 -1.72 -6.72 2.65
CA LYS A 178 -2.34 -6.65 1.31
C LYS A 178 -1.84 -5.45 0.49
N GLN A 179 -0.58 -5.01 0.68
CA GLN A 179 -0.02 -3.80 0.06
C GLN A 179 -0.10 -3.75 -1.46
N LYS A 180 -0.14 -4.92 -2.11
CA LYS A 180 -0.19 -5.05 -3.58
C LYS A 180 -1.61 -5.03 -4.13
N ASP A 181 -2.62 -5.04 -3.26
CA ASP A 181 -4.01 -5.05 -3.66
C ASP A 181 -4.55 -3.63 -3.70
N TRP A 182 -5.17 -3.26 -4.82
CA TRP A 182 -5.63 -1.89 -5.04
C TRP A 182 -6.74 -1.46 -4.07
N TRP A 183 -7.62 -2.40 -3.68
CA TRP A 183 -8.86 -2.10 -2.95
C TRP A 183 -8.58 -1.54 -1.55
N ILE A 184 -7.57 -2.05 -0.84
CA ILE A 184 -7.27 -1.57 0.52
C ILE A 184 -6.71 -0.15 0.50
N TRP A 185 -5.97 0.23 -0.55
CA TRP A 185 -5.53 1.61 -0.74
C TRP A 185 -6.70 2.54 -1.03
N ALA A 186 -7.70 2.09 -1.80
CA ALA A 186 -8.93 2.84 -2.03
C ALA A 186 -9.77 3.01 -0.74
N GLU A 187 -9.84 1.98 0.11
CA GLU A 187 -10.52 2.07 1.41
C GLU A 187 -9.82 3.05 2.36
N VAL A 188 -8.50 2.95 2.47
CA VAL A 188 -7.70 3.89 3.26
C VAL A 188 -7.84 5.32 2.71
N ALA A 189 -7.89 5.50 1.40
CA ALA A 189 -8.14 6.80 0.78
C ALA A 189 -9.49 7.41 1.17
N ARG A 190 -10.56 6.59 1.28
CA ARG A 190 -11.88 7.07 1.75
C ARG A 190 -11.81 7.66 3.15
N VAL A 191 -11.11 6.99 4.07
CA VAL A 191 -10.92 7.52 5.44
C VAL A 191 -10.08 8.80 5.41
N TYR A 192 -8.99 8.84 4.62
CA TYR A 192 -8.18 10.05 4.48
C TYR A 192 -8.93 11.19 3.79
N ARG A 193 -9.97 10.95 2.99
CA ARG A 193 -10.74 12.01 2.33
C ARG A 193 -11.29 13.03 3.33
N GLU A 194 -11.64 12.58 4.53
CA GLU A 194 -12.16 13.42 5.62
C GLU A 194 -11.06 14.08 6.47
N ILE A 195 -9.83 13.56 6.42
CA ILE A 195 -8.70 14.02 7.24
C ILE A 195 -7.79 14.95 6.42
N ASP A 196 -7.32 14.45 5.27
CA ASP A 196 -6.42 15.11 4.34
C ASP A 196 -6.71 14.62 2.90
N PRO A 197 -7.46 15.42 2.12
CA PRO A 197 -7.80 15.12 0.73
C PRO A 197 -6.59 14.90 -0.19
N GLN A 198 -5.42 15.48 0.10
CA GLN A 198 -4.22 15.28 -0.70
C GLN A 198 -3.62 13.88 -0.47
N ILE A 199 -3.60 13.43 0.79
CA ILE A 199 -3.19 12.05 1.10
C ILE A 199 -4.16 11.05 0.45
N ALA A 200 -5.46 11.31 0.52
CA ALA A 200 -6.48 10.48 -0.13
C ALA A 200 -6.22 10.34 -1.65
N LEU A 201 -5.94 11.45 -2.33
CA LEU A 201 -5.63 11.46 -3.76
C LEU A 201 -4.41 10.60 -4.09
N HIS A 202 -3.33 10.68 -3.30
CA HIS A 202 -2.15 9.83 -3.49
C HIS A 202 -2.45 8.34 -3.29
N CYS A 203 -3.27 7.99 -2.29
CA CYS A 203 -3.71 6.61 -2.07
C CYS A 203 -4.55 6.09 -3.26
N TYR A 204 -5.48 6.89 -3.78
CA TYR A 204 -6.26 6.52 -4.96
C TYR A 204 -5.40 6.38 -6.23
N TYR A 205 -4.43 7.28 -6.45
CA TYR A 205 -3.46 7.15 -7.53
C TYR A 205 -2.61 5.89 -7.42
N HIS A 206 -2.27 5.48 -6.20
CA HIS A 206 -1.58 4.22 -5.99
C HIS A 206 -2.46 3.01 -6.27
N ALA A 207 -3.72 3.00 -5.79
CA ALA A 207 -4.71 1.98 -6.15
C ALA A 207 -4.86 1.87 -7.67
N TYR A 208 -4.93 3.00 -8.37
CA TYR A 208 -4.96 3.05 -9.82
C TYR A 208 -3.74 2.39 -10.46
N GLN A 209 -2.52 2.63 -9.96
CA GLN A 209 -1.30 2.05 -10.52
C GLN A 209 -1.21 0.53 -10.30
N LEU A 210 -1.69 0.03 -9.17
CA LEU A 210 -1.67 -1.41 -8.85
C LEU A 210 -2.61 -2.22 -9.75
N GLN A 211 -3.79 -1.68 -10.05
CA GLN A 211 -4.82 -2.44 -10.75
C GLN A 211 -4.64 -2.38 -12.28
N ARG A 212 -4.43 -3.55 -12.87
CA ARG A 212 -4.23 -3.71 -14.33
C ARG A 212 -5.52 -3.55 -15.10
N ASP A 213 -6.58 -4.23 -14.67
CA ASP A 213 -7.90 -4.12 -15.29
C ASP A 213 -8.64 -2.91 -14.72
N LYS A 214 -8.64 -1.83 -15.51
CA LYS A 214 -9.24 -0.54 -15.15
C LYS A 214 -10.75 -0.60 -14.95
N SER A 215 -11.43 -1.67 -15.38
CA SER A 215 -12.86 -1.81 -15.15
C SER A 215 -13.25 -2.00 -13.69
N PHE A 216 -12.31 -2.41 -12.83
CA PHE A 216 -12.51 -2.49 -11.38
C PHE A 216 -12.38 -1.14 -10.66
N LEU A 217 -11.86 -0.10 -11.32
CA LEU A 217 -11.54 1.19 -10.72
C LEU A 217 -12.61 2.26 -10.94
N VAL A 218 -13.78 1.90 -11.46
CA VAL A 218 -14.82 2.88 -11.83
C VAL A 218 -15.23 3.74 -10.62
N SER A 219 -15.41 3.13 -9.44
CA SER A 219 -15.68 3.87 -8.21
C SER A 219 -14.50 4.74 -7.77
N VAL A 220 -13.26 4.27 -7.97
CA VAL A 220 -12.04 5.05 -7.70
C VAL A 220 -11.94 6.26 -8.62
N TYR A 221 -12.35 6.16 -9.88
CA TYR A 221 -12.41 7.31 -10.79
C TYR A 221 -13.43 8.35 -10.35
N GLU A 222 -14.61 7.93 -9.89
CA GLU A 222 -15.61 8.84 -9.32
C GLU A 222 -15.04 9.61 -8.12
N GLU A 223 -14.35 8.92 -7.21
CA GLU A 223 -13.71 9.52 -6.03
C GLU A 223 -12.58 10.49 -6.39
N ILE A 224 -11.69 10.10 -7.30
CA ILE A 224 -10.61 10.98 -7.80
C ILE A 224 -11.19 12.21 -8.48
N ALA A 225 -12.22 12.05 -9.33
CA ALA A 225 -12.86 13.16 -10.02
C ALA A 225 -13.47 14.17 -9.05
N SER A 226 -14.17 13.69 -8.01
CA SER A 226 -14.71 14.57 -6.96
C SER A 226 -13.61 15.36 -6.27
N LEU A 227 -12.54 14.68 -5.83
CA LEU A 227 -11.41 15.33 -5.15
C LEU A 227 -10.72 16.38 -6.02
N LEU A 228 -10.47 16.08 -7.29
CA LEU A 228 -9.84 17.03 -8.22
C LEU A 228 -10.76 18.21 -8.52
N ALA A 229 -12.07 17.98 -8.66
CA ALA A 229 -13.03 19.06 -8.88
C ALA A 229 -13.13 20.01 -7.66
N GLU A 230 -13.09 19.47 -6.44
CA GLU A 230 -13.00 20.24 -5.19
C GLU A 230 -11.73 21.10 -5.14
N GLN A 231 -10.62 20.61 -5.71
CA GLN A 231 -9.35 21.32 -5.84
C GLN A 231 -9.25 22.24 -7.07
N GLN A 232 -10.34 22.37 -7.85
CA GLN A 232 -10.41 23.15 -9.09
C GLN A 232 -9.51 22.65 -10.24
N GLU A 233 -9.02 21.41 -10.15
CA GLU A 233 -8.25 20.73 -11.19
C GLU A 233 -9.18 20.11 -12.24
N TYR A 234 -9.96 20.96 -12.91
CA TYR A 234 -11.14 20.56 -13.67
C TYR A 234 -10.86 19.70 -14.92
N GLU A 235 -9.80 19.97 -15.68
CA GLU A 235 -9.46 19.16 -16.86
C GLU A 235 -9.10 17.72 -16.45
N ALA A 236 -8.32 17.58 -15.37
CA ALA A 236 -7.96 16.28 -14.82
C ALA A 236 -9.17 15.54 -14.25
N ALA A 237 -10.02 16.23 -13.48
CA ALA A 237 -11.27 15.69 -12.96
C ALA A 237 -12.18 15.16 -14.09
N ALA A 238 -12.35 15.95 -15.16
CA ALA A 238 -13.16 15.58 -16.31
C ALA A 238 -12.64 14.30 -16.96
N TRP A 239 -11.33 14.14 -17.09
CA TRP A 239 -10.76 12.92 -17.65
C TRP A 239 -11.21 11.66 -16.91
N PHE A 240 -11.19 11.67 -15.57
CA PHE A 240 -11.64 10.52 -14.77
C PHE A 240 -13.15 10.26 -14.91
N VAL A 241 -13.98 11.30 -14.97
CA VAL A 241 -15.43 11.14 -15.23
C VAL A 241 -15.68 10.49 -16.59
N HIS A 242 -15.03 11.00 -17.64
CA HIS A 242 -15.16 10.47 -18.99
C HIS A 242 -14.73 9.01 -19.07
N GLU A 243 -13.64 8.64 -18.39
CA GLU A 243 -13.15 7.27 -18.35
C GLU A 243 -14.10 6.33 -17.60
N ALA A 244 -14.65 6.75 -16.47
CA ALA A 244 -15.66 5.98 -15.73
C ALA A 244 -16.92 5.73 -16.56
N VAL A 245 -17.43 6.77 -17.24
CA VAL A 245 -18.60 6.67 -18.13
C VAL A 245 -18.32 5.76 -19.32
N ARG A 246 -17.13 5.88 -19.94
CA ARG A 246 -16.71 5.05 -21.08
C ARG A 246 -16.74 3.57 -20.72
N ILE A 247 -16.09 3.19 -19.62
CA ILE A 247 -16.04 1.79 -19.16
C ILE A 247 -17.44 1.24 -18.88
N ARG A 248 -18.27 1.99 -18.13
CA ARG A 248 -19.64 1.55 -17.83
C ARG A 248 -20.47 1.35 -19.10
N THR A 249 -20.33 2.26 -20.07
CA THR A 249 -21.03 2.17 -21.37
C THR A 249 -20.56 0.96 -22.17
N GLU A 250 -19.25 0.75 -22.29
CA GLU A 250 -18.65 -0.41 -23.00
C GLU A 250 -19.09 -1.75 -22.37
N LYS A 251 -19.24 -1.79 -21.04
CA LYS A 251 -19.70 -2.98 -20.29
C LYS A 251 -21.22 -3.12 -20.20
N SER A 252 -21.98 -2.17 -20.75
CA SER A 252 -23.45 -2.09 -20.58
C SER A 252 -23.90 -2.07 -19.11
N TRP A 253 -23.08 -1.50 -18.23
CA TRP A 253 -23.41 -1.30 -16.82
C TRP A 253 -24.23 -0.02 -16.63
N ARG A 254 -25.11 -0.03 -15.63
CA ARG A 254 -25.83 1.19 -15.21
C ARG A 254 -24.83 2.27 -14.82
N ILE A 255 -25.10 3.50 -15.24
CA ILE A 255 -24.41 4.71 -14.77
C ILE A 255 -25.10 5.18 -13.48
N PRO A 256 -24.41 5.23 -12.34
CA PRO A 256 -24.96 5.76 -11.08
C PRO A 256 -25.27 7.24 -11.16
N ASP A 257 -26.23 7.70 -10.34
CA ASP A 257 -26.64 9.11 -10.33
C ASP A 257 -25.50 10.03 -9.87
N SER A 258 -24.60 9.56 -9.00
CA SER A 258 -23.37 10.27 -8.59
C SER A 258 -22.50 10.63 -9.79
N LEU A 259 -22.19 9.64 -10.63
CA LEU A 259 -21.38 9.84 -11.83
C LEU A 259 -22.10 10.70 -12.87
N GLU A 260 -23.43 10.54 -12.99
CA GLU A 260 -24.23 11.36 -13.89
C GLU A 260 -24.24 12.84 -13.49
N GLN A 261 -24.26 13.14 -12.18
CA GLN A 261 -24.13 14.49 -11.66
C GLN A 261 -22.77 15.10 -12.00
N LEU A 262 -21.67 14.36 -11.81
CA LEU A 262 -20.32 14.81 -12.19
C LEU A 262 -20.23 15.07 -13.70
N ARG A 263 -20.78 14.17 -14.52
CA ARG A 263 -20.82 14.29 -15.99
C ARG A 263 -21.53 15.56 -16.47
N ARG A 264 -22.61 15.96 -15.78
CA ARG A 264 -23.38 17.17 -16.10
C ARG A 264 -22.82 18.44 -15.50
N ALA A 265 -21.83 18.33 -14.60
CA ALA A 265 -21.25 19.50 -13.96
C ALA A 265 -20.63 20.44 -14.99
N ARG A 266 -20.80 21.76 -14.78
CA ARG A 266 -20.34 22.79 -15.73
C ARG A 266 -18.85 22.64 -16.08
N TRP A 267 -18.03 22.35 -15.07
CA TRP A 267 -16.59 22.15 -15.25
C TRP A 267 -16.29 20.91 -16.12
N CYS A 268 -17.08 19.83 -16.03
CA CYS A 268 -16.85 18.63 -16.83
C CYS A 268 -17.20 18.86 -18.29
N VAL A 269 -18.36 19.49 -18.55
CA VAL A 269 -18.86 19.78 -19.91
C VAL A 269 -17.93 20.73 -20.68
N GLN A 270 -17.19 21.60 -19.98
CA GLN A 270 -16.20 22.48 -20.58
C GLN A 270 -15.01 21.73 -21.21
N TYR A 271 -14.74 20.49 -20.81
CA TYR A 271 -13.66 19.65 -21.33
C TYR A 271 -14.23 18.39 -21.99
N PRO A 272 -14.77 18.46 -23.21
CA PRO A 272 -15.33 17.29 -23.90
C PRO A 272 -14.27 16.27 -24.34
N ALA A 273 -13.00 16.68 -24.41
CA ALA A 273 -11.85 15.85 -24.75
C ALA A 273 -10.66 16.19 -23.83
N PRO A 274 -10.76 15.86 -22.53
CA PRO A 274 -9.75 16.22 -21.53
C PRO A 274 -8.46 15.43 -21.75
N ARG A 275 -7.31 16.04 -21.43
CA ARG A 275 -6.02 15.34 -21.48
C ARG A 275 -5.87 14.38 -20.29
N CYS A 276 -5.26 13.23 -20.55
CA CYS A 276 -4.93 12.27 -19.49
C CYS A 276 -3.98 12.94 -18.47
N PRO A 277 -4.36 13.00 -17.18
CA PRO A 277 -3.53 13.62 -16.17
C PRO A 277 -2.29 12.77 -15.86
N LYS A 278 -1.24 13.43 -15.38
CA LYS A 278 -0.05 12.72 -14.89
C LYS A 278 -0.36 12.10 -13.53
N ILE A 279 -0.51 10.78 -13.49
CA ILE A 279 -0.80 10.02 -12.26
C ILE A 279 0.53 9.62 -11.60
N ALA A 280 0.91 10.36 -10.56
CA ALA A 280 2.15 10.15 -9.82
C ALA A 280 1.90 10.23 -8.30
N PRO A 281 1.62 9.10 -7.62
CA PRO A 281 1.49 9.11 -6.17
C PRO A 281 2.86 9.35 -5.50
N SER A 282 2.87 10.14 -4.43
CA SER A 282 4.07 10.43 -3.63
C SER A 282 4.48 9.19 -2.84
N ARG A 283 5.71 8.70 -3.06
CA ARG A 283 6.24 7.55 -2.31
C ARG A 283 6.36 7.86 -0.82
N ALA A 284 6.75 9.08 -0.48
CA ALA A 284 6.81 9.55 0.90
C ALA A 284 5.45 9.52 1.58
N THR A 285 4.41 10.00 0.90
CA THR A 285 3.03 9.98 1.42
C THR A 285 2.53 8.56 1.63
N LEU A 286 2.72 7.67 0.65
CA LEU A 286 2.32 6.26 0.78
C LEU A 286 3.06 5.55 1.92
N PHE A 287 4.35 5.88 2.12
CA PHE A 287 5.12 5.36 3.24
C PHE A 287 4.55 5.85 4.59
N CYS A 288 4.21 7.14 4.70
CA CYS A 288 3.53 7.70 5.88
C CYS A 288 2.24 6.96 6.20
N VAL A 289 1.40 6.71 5.19
CA VAL A 289 0.13 5.99 5.33
C VAL A 289 0.36 4.54 5.81
N LEU A 290 1.29 3.84 5.17
CA LEU A 290 1.63 2.44 5.47
C LEU A 290 2.20 2.25 6.88
N HIS A 291 3.01 3.22 7.34
CA HIS A 291 3.69 3.14 8.62
C HIS A 291 2.97 3.85 9.76
N GLY A 292 2.05 4.76 9.45
CA GLY A 292 1.35 5.56 10.45
C GLY A 292 2.16 6.67 11.04
N ILE A 293 3.04 7.23 10.23
CA ILE A 293 3.93 8.29 10.65
C ILE A 293 3.50 9.59 9.98
N SER A 294 3.73 10.69 10.67
CA SER A 294 3.41 12.01 10.15
C SER A 294 4.48 12.45 9.15
N PRO A 295 4.14 13.24 8.11
CA PRO A 295 5.11 13.73 7.14
C PRO A 295 6.26 14.54 7.76
N ASN A 296 6.02 15.22 8.89
CA ASN A 296 7.04 15.95 9.64
C ASN A 296 8.10 15.07 10.32
N GLN A 297 7.89 13.75 10.39
CA GLN A 297 8.88 12.79 10.86
C GLN A 297 9.84 12.36 9.75
N LEU A 298 9.57 12.77 8.51
CA LEU A 298 10.49 12.57 7.40
C LEU A 298 11.49 13.72 7.35
N THR A 299 12.74 13.40 7.04
CA THR A 299 13.79 14.38 6.82
C THR A 299 14.22 14.35 5.37
N GLU A 300 14.40 15.53 4.78
CA GLU A 300 14.98 15.68 3.45
C GLU A 300 16.46 16.02 3.57
N THR A 301 17.28 15.34 2.78
CA THR A 301 18.70 15.64 2.68
C THR A 301 19.17 15.48 1.25
N ARG A 302 20.32 16.07 0.94
CA ARG A 302 21.00 15.90 -0.34
C ARG A 302 22.26 15.08 -0.14
N GLY A 303 22.55 14.24 -1.11
CA GLY A 303 23.82 13.53 -1.19
C GLY A 303 24.23 13.35 -2.63
N PHE A 304 25.33 12.65 -2.87
CA PHE A 304 25.73 12.28 -4.22
C PHE A 304 26.09 10.80 -4.30
N VAL A 305 25.98 10.26 -5.52
CA VAL A 305 26.43 8.90 -5.83
C VAL A 305 27.95 8.83 -5.66
N ASP A 306 28.43 8.26 -4.56
CA ASP A 306 29.87 8.13 -4.28
C ASP A 306 30.46 7.00 -5.14
N HIS A 307 29.84 5.83 -5.08
CA HIS A 307 30.20 4.69 -5.91
C HIS A 307 29.04 3.71 -6.06
N HIS A 308 29.08 2.94 -7.15
CA HIS A 308 28.17 1.83 -7.37
C HIS A 308 28.70 0.55 -6.74
N ASN A 309 27.80 -0.27 -6.18
CA ASN A 309 28.09 -1.63 -5.73
C ASN A 309 27.20 -2.63 -6.48
N PRO A 310 27.60 -3.05 -7.69
CA PRO A 310 26.81 -3.99 -8.50
C PRO A 310 26.56 -5.32 -7.80
N LYS A 311 27.49 -5.79 -6.94
CA LYS A 311 27.36 -7.05 -6.20
C LYS A 311 26.21 -7.01 -5.18
N GLN A 312 25.99 -5.86 -4.54
CA GLN A 312 24.90 -5.66 -3.59
C GLN A 312 23.65 -5.01 -4.22
N GLU A 313 23.64 -4.87 -5.55
CA GLU A 313 22.56 -4.25 -6.32
C GLU A 313 22.14 -2.87 -5.80
N GLY A 314 23.10 -1.99 -5.54
CA GLY A 314 22.81 -0.63 -5.12
C GLY A 314 23.98 0.34 -5.31
N ALA A 315 23.78 1.56 -4.85
CA ALA A 315 24.80 2.61 -4.83
C ALA A 315 24.95 3.16 -3.42
N TYR A 316 26.16 3.59 -3.08
CA TYR A 316 26.42 4.31 -1.84
C TYR A 316 26.23 5.80 -2.09
N ILE A 317 25.32 6.42 -1.34
CA ILE A 317 25.04 7.85 -1.43
C ILE A 317 25.71 8.54 -0.26
N ARG A 318 26.68 9.42 -0.53
CA ARG A 318 27.33 10.19 0.53
C ARG A 318 26.55 11.46 0.80
N THR A 319 26.22 11.69 2.06
CA THR A 319 25.37 12.78 2.56
C THR A 319 26.14 13.79 3.43
N GLY A 320 27.40 13.51 3.74
CA GLY A 320 28.25 14.42 4.49
C GLY A 320 29.74 14.07 4.39
N SER A 321 30.56 14.95 4.96
CA SER A 321 32.02 14.90 4.82
C SER A 321 32.72 13.89 5.74
N GLU A 322 31.99 13.37 6.74
CA GLU A 322 32.48 12.37 7.69
C GLU A 322 32.61 10.98 7.03
N GLU A 323 33.39 10.08 7.63
CA GLU A 323 33.68 8.76 7.05
C GLU A 323 32.41 7.91 6.89
N ASP A 324 31.55 7.92 7.92
CA ASP A 324 30.30 7.13 7.98
C ASP A 324 29.06 7.90 7.50
N ALA A 325 29.23 9.10 6.94
CA ALA A 325 28.12 9.95 6.50
C ALA A 325 27.57 9.57 5.12
N GLY A 326 27.15 8.31 4.96
CA GLY A 326 26.49 7.85 3.75
C GLY A 326 25.51 6.71 3.95
N ILE A 327 24.68 6.51 2.94
CA ILE A 327 23.51 5.64 2.99
C ILE A 327 23.54 4.76 1.76
N PHE A 328 23.46 3.44 1.97
CA PHE A 328 23.35 2.50 0.88
C PHE A 328 21.92 2.44 0.34
N VAL A 329 21.74 2.72 -0.96
CA VAL A 329 20.44 2.70 -1.64
C VAL A 329 20.41 1.55 -2.64
N ARG A 330 19.52 0.59 -2.40
CA ARG A 330 19.26 -0.52 -3.35
C ARG A 330 18.59 -0.02 -4.62
N TYR A 331 18.99 -0.55 -5.76
CA TYR A 331 18.40 -0.21 -7.06
C TYR A 331 16.93 -0.59 -7.19
N GLU A 332 16.47 -1.60 -6.45
CA GLU A 332 15.03 -1.92 -6.39
C GLU A 332 14.20 -0.73 -5.86
N LYS A 333 14.74 -0.01 -4.86
CA LYS A 333 14.09 1.17 -4.29
C LYS A 333 14.16 2.40 -5.20
N CYS A 334 15.25 2.54 -5.95
CA CYS A 334 15.42 3.62 -6.92
C CYS A 334 16.11 3.09 -8.19
N PRO A 335 15.33 2.59 -9.17
CA PRO A 335 15.90 1.98 -10.38
C PRO A 335 16.67 2.95 -11.26
N SER A 336 16.29 4.24 -11.25
CA SER A 336 16.93 5.30 -12.03
C SER A 336 18.39 5.53 -11.64
N LEU A 337 18.78 5.21 -10.39
CA LEU A 337 20.16 5.27 -9.93
C LEU A 337 21.10 4.39 -10.75
N ARG A 338 20.66 3.23 -11.29
CA ARG A 338 21.54 2.31 -12.04
C ARG A 338 22.26 2.96 -13.22
N LYS A 339 21.69 4.04 -13.76
CA LYS A 339 22.20 4.76 -14.94
C LYS A 339 22.85 6.09 -14.61
N GLN A 340 22.87 6.49 -13.33
CA GLN A 340 23.46 7.76 -12.93
C GLN A 340 24.98 7.60 -12.79
N PRO A 341 25.80 8.53 -13.27
CA PRO A 341 27.24 8.52 -13.03
C PRO A 341 27.56 8.85 -11.56
N GLU A 342 28.76 8.48 -11.14
CA GLU A 342 29.34 8.94 -9.87
C GLU A 342 29.40 10.48 -9.84
N GLY A 343 29.11 11.05 -8.67
CA GLY A 343 28.97 12.50 -8.47
C GLY A 343 27.58 13.05 -8.80
N THR A 344 26.64 12.25 -9.31
CA THR A 344 25.24 12.70 -9.47
C THR A 344 24.64 13.04 -8.11
N VAL A 345 24.14 14.26 -7.95
CA VAL A 345 23.43 14.68 -6.73
C VAL A 345 22.04 14.06 -6.71
N VAL A 346 21.63 13.55 -5.55
CA VAL A 346 20.31 13.00 -5.31
C VAL A 346 19.66 13.67 -4.11
N ALA A 347 18.35 13.91 -4.22
CA ALA A 347 17.51 14.22 -3.07
C ALA A 347 17.08 12.91 -2.41
N LEU A 348 17.19 12.85 -1.09
CA LEU A 348 16.78 11.72 -0.26
C LEU A 348 15.71 12.17 0.71
N THR A 349 14.62 11.41 0.78
CA THR A 349 13.66 11.48 1.87
C THR A 349 13.89 10.30 2.79
N LEU A 350 14.17 10.59 4.06
CA LEU A 350 14.59 9.62 5.07
C LEU A 350 13.56 9.57 6.20
N TYR A 351 13.36 8.37 6.72
CA TYR A 351 12.68 8.14 7.99
C TYR A 351 13.67 7.54 8.97
N GLU A 352 13.84 8.17 10.13
CA GLU A 352 14.77 7.72 11.17
C GLU A 352 13.99 7.24 12.39
N THR A 353 14.26 6.00 12.80
CA THR A 353 13.70 5.39 14.02
C THR A 353 14.80 4.59 14.69
N ASP A 354 14.97 4.76 16.00
CA ASP A 354 15.97 4.05 16.81
C ASP A 354 17.40 4.12 16.24
N GLY A 355 17.79 5.29 15.72
CA GLY A 355 19.10 5.53 15.09
C GLY A 355 19.28 4.87 13.71
N ARG A 356 18.25 4.21 13.18
CA ARG A 356 18.27 3.57 11.85
C ARG A 356 17.61 4.48 10.82
N LYS A 357 18.37 4.85 9.79
CA LYS A 357 17.88 5.60 8.63
C LYS A 357 17.29 4.67 7.58
N THR A 358 16.04 4.90 7.22
CA THR A 358 15.34 4.22 6.13
C THR A 358 15.15 5.19 4.97
N VAL A 359 15.66 4.82 3.80
CA VAL A 359 15.40 5.56 2.57
C VAL A 359 13.98 5.28 2.10
N VAL A 360 13.17 6.32 2.12
CA VAL A 360 11.77 6.33 1.68
C VAL A 360 11.70 6.66 0.19
N GLU A 361 12.41 7.71 -0.22
CA GLU A 361 12.50 8.16 -1.60
C GLU A 361 13.93 8.60 -1.93
N CYS A 362 14.32 8.40 -3.19
CA CYS A 362 15.58 8.85 -3.73
C CYS A 362 15.35 9.33 -5.16
N LEU A 363 15.66 10.59 -5.43
CA LEU A 363 15.45 11.22 -6.74
C LEU A 363 16.78 11.81 -7.23
N PRO A 364 17.34 11.28 -8.33
CA PRO A 364 18.44 11.95 -9.01
C PRO A 364 18.02 13.36 -9.45
N LEU A 365 18.85 14.34 -9.14
CA LEU A 365 18.67 15.72 -9.58
C LEU A 365 19.32 15.92 -10.96
N PRO A 366 19.02 17.03 -11.66
CA PRO A 366 19.71 17.38 -12.91
C PRO A 366 21.24 17.37 -12.77
N ASP A 367 21.96 17.30 -13.88
CA ASP A 367 23.43 17.33 -13.85
C ASP A 367 23.96 18.70 -13.39
N GLN A 368 25.25 18.74 -13.07
CA GLN A 368 26.00 19.92 -12.61
C GLN A 368 25.48 20.54 -11.31
N GLN A 369 24.79 19.76 -10.48
CA GLN A 369 24.41 20.17 -9.13
C GLN A 369 25.61 20.12 -8.18
N GLU A 370 25.58 21.02 -7.20
CA GLU A 370 26.58 21.14 -6.14
C GLU A 370 25.91 21.05 -4.77
N ILE A 371 26.72 20.76 -3.75
CA ILE A 371 26.35 20.84 -2.35
C ILE A 371 27.38 21.75 -1.68
N GLU A 372 26.95 22.95 -1.31
CA GLU A 372 27.82 23.99 -0.77
C GLU A 372 28.76 23.46 0.33
N GLY A 373 30.07 23.67 0.16
CA GLY A 373 31.09 23.26 1.12
C GLY A 373 31.38 21.75 1.19
N PHE A 374 30.70 20.94 0.37
CA PHE A 374 30.81 19.47 0.37
C PHE A 374 31.06 18.85 -1.01
N LEU A 375 30.41 19.33 -2.07
CA LEU A 375 30.55 18.85 -3.45
C LEU A 375 30.50 20.04 -4.41
N GLU A 376 31.60 20.35 -5.08
CA GLU A 376 31.76 21.57 -5.88
C GLU A 376 32.49 21.28 -7.18
N TRP A 377 32.09 21.94 -8.27
CA TRP A 377 32.88 22.01 -9.48
C TRP A 377 34.05 22.96 -9.28
N CYS A 378 35.20 22.57 -9.82
CA CYS A 378 36.34 23.45 -9.92
C CYS A 378 37.20 23.11 -11.12
N GLU A 379 37.96 24.09 -11.56
CA GLU A 379 38.80 23.97 -12.74
C GLU A 379 40.23 24.35 -12.40
N GLY A 380 41.18 23.59 -12.94
CA GLY A 380 42.58 23.90 -12.73
C GLY A 380 43.54 22.94 -13.44
N ALA A 381 44.82 23.23 -13.26
CA ALA A 381 45.88 22.47 -13.89
C ALA A 381 46.06 21.12 -13.20
N PHE A 382 45.91 20.04 -13.96
CA PHE A 382 46.19 18.69 -13.52
C PHE A 382 47.70 18.42 -13.48
N ARG A 383 48.17 17.92 -12.36
CA ARG A 383 49.57 17.57 -12.12
C ARG A 383 49.71 16.11 -11.74
N LYS A 384 50.57 15.39 -12.46
CA LYS A 384 50.83 13.95 -12.27
C LYS A 384 52.31 13.65 -12.47
N ARG A 385 52.94 13.03 -11.47
CA ARG A 385 54.32 12.55 -11.60
C ARG A 385 54.35 11.26 -12.41
N ALA A 386 55.39 11.07 -13.24
CA ALA A 386 55.49 9.95 -14.17
C ALA A 386 55.32 8.56 -13.51
N GLU A 387 55.75 8.40 -12.26
CA GLU A 387 55.67 7.13 -11.52
C GLU A 387 54.38 6.97 -10.68
N GLN A 388 53.49 7.97 -10.64
CA GLN A 388 52.31 7.96 -9.79
C GLN A 388 51.03 7.61 -10.58
N ALA A 389 50.23 6.70 -10.03
CA ALA A 389 48.96 6.32 -10.61
C ALA A 389 47.86 7.39 -10.41
N PHE A 390 48.00 8.27 -9.41
CA PHE A 390 47.08 9.36 -9.08
C PHE A 390 47.69 10.73 -9.40
N GLY A 391 46.90 11.79 -9.35
CA GLY A 391 47.38 13.17 -9.54
C GLY A 391 46.64 14.19 -8.67
N PHE A 392 46.88 15.47 -8.92
CA PHE A 392 46.21 16.57 -8.23
C PHE A 392 45.80 17.66 -9.22
N VAL A 393 44.60 18.22 -9.05
CA VAL A 393 44.20 19.46 -9.73
C VAL A 393 44.46 20.62 -8.78
N HIS A 394 45.19 21.63 -9.28
CA HIS A 394 45.52 22.85 -8.53
C HIS A 394 44.53 23.95 -8.89
N VAL A 395 43.76 24.41 -7.90
CA VAL A 395 42.72 25.45 -8.03
C VAL A 395 43.04 26.56 -7.05
N GLY A 396 43.77 27.59 -7.51
CA GLY A 396 44.34 28.60 -6.61
C GLY A 396 45.20 27.97 -5.52
N ASP A 397 44.89 28.23 -4.25
CA ASP A 397 45.58 27.65 -3.08
C ASP A 397 45.07 26.25 -2.69
N ARG A 398 44.01 25.76 -3.36
CA ARG A 398 43.40 24.44 -3.09
C ARG A 398 44.02 23.36 -3.98
N THR A 399 44.20 22.17 -3.42
CA THR A 399 44.55 20.96 -4.17
C THR A 399 43.45 19.93 -4.06
N VAL A 400 43.06 19.37 -5.20
CA VAL A 400 42.06 18.30 -5.30
C VAL A 400 42.76 17.01 -5.70
N PHE A 401 42.69 16.00 -4.85
CA PHE A 401 43.24 14.68 -5.14
C PHE A 401 42.44 13.98 -6.24
N VAL A 402 43.10 13.54 -7.31
CA VAL A 402 42.47 12.78 -8.40
C VAL A 402 42.85 11.31 -8.27
N PRO A 403 41.90 10.41 -7.96
CA PRO A 403 42.18 8.99 -7.77
C PRO A 403 42.64 8.31 -9.08
N PRO A 404 43.32 7.15 -8.99
CA PRO A 404 43.96 6.53 -10.15
C PRO A 404 43.07 6.25 -11.36
N HIS A 405 41.81 5.84 -11.12
CA HIS A 405 40.86 5.52 -12.18
C HIS A 405 40.39 6.75 -12.97
N LEU A 406 40.45 7.94 -12.38
CA LEU A 406 40.19 9.20 -13.08
C LEU A 406 41.48 9.75 -13.70
N ALA A 407 42.60 9.66 -12.96
CA ALA A 407 43.90 10.17 -13.38
C ALA A 407 44.55 9.39 -14.54
N SER A 408 44.07 8.19 -14.87
CA SER A 408 44.62 7.37 -15.97
C SER A 408 44.33 7.93 -17.36
N HIS A 409 43.33 8.80 -17.49
CA HIS A 409 42.85 9.32 -18.76
C HIS A 409 43.39 10.70 -19.14
N HIS A 410 44.27 11.28 -18.31
CA HIS A 410 44.73 12.66 -18.45
C HIS A 410 46.26 12.79 -18.33
N ASN A 411 46.82 13.80 -18.99
CA ASN A 411 48.26 14.06 -19.03
C ASN A 411 48.66 15.21 -18.10
N ASP A 412 49.91 15.22 -17.64
CA ASP A 412 50.45 16.33 -16.84
C ASP A 412 50.34 17.66 -17.61
N GLY A 413 49.82 18.70 -16.94
CA GLY A 413 49.64 20.04 -17.49
C GLY A 413 48.29 20.30 -18.16
N GLU A 414 47.41 19.29 -18.29
CA GLU A 414 46.06 19.45 -18.83
C GLU A 414 45.17 20.31 -17.90
N GLN A 415 44.29 21.12 -18.48
CA GLN A 415 43.25 21.83 -17.72
C GLN A 415 42.05 20.91 -17.57
N LEU A 416 41.65 20.64 -16.33
CA LEU A 416 40.53 19.74 -16.03
C LEU A 416 39.47 20.47 -15.23
N LYS A 417 38.21 20.24 -15.61
CA LYS A 417 37.05 20.56 -14.79
C LYS A 417 36.69 19.33 -13.96
N VAL A 418 36.74 19.46 -12.63
CA VAL A 418 36.54 18.34 -11.71
C VAL A 418 35.44 18.64 -10.72
N LEU A 419 34.58 17.65 -10.52
CA LEU A 419 33.63 17.64 -9.42
C LEU A 419 34.35 17.08 -8.19
N ALA A 420 34.64 17.95 -7.23
CA ALA A 420 35.41 17.63 -6.05
C ALA A 420 34.48 17.47 -4.84
N CYS A 421 34.66 16.39 -4.07
CA CYS A 421 34.02 16.20 -2.78
C CYS A 421 34.98 16.46 -1.63
N ARG A 422 34.48 17.07 -0.56
CA ARG A 422 35.20 17.27 0.69
C ARG A 422 34.99 16.04 1.57
N LYS A 423 36.08 15.35 1.94
CA LYS A 423 36.02 14.16 2.80
C LYS A 423 37.20 14.07 3.74
N TRP A 424 37.01 13.35 4.84
CA TRP A 424 38.08 13.05 5.79
C TRP A 424 39.18 12.22 5.12
N ASN A 425 40.44 12.64 5.30
CA ASN A 425 41.61 11.88 4.86
C ASN A 425 42.28 11.21 6.07
N PRO A 426 42.09 9.90 6.29
CA PRO A 426 42.63 9.22 7.47
C PRO A 426 44.16 9.19 7.49
N LYS A 427 44.83 9.30 6.33
CA LYS A 427 46.30 9.33 6.25
C LYS A 427 46.89 10.66 6.73
N ARG A 428 46.16 11.75 6.52
CA ARG A 428 46.59 13.12 6.88
C ARG A 428 45.90 13.65 8.13
N ASN A 429 44.91 12.92 8.65
CA ASN A 429 44.10 13.30 9.81
C ASN A 429 43.49 14.71 9.66
N GLU A 430 43.05 15.05 8.44
CA GLU A 430 42.46 16.34 8.11
C GLU A 430 41.44 16.21 6.98
N MET A 431 40.62 17.24 6.80
CA MET A 431 39.70 17.34 5.68
C MET A 431 40.47 17.61 4.38
N GLY A 432 40.16 16.86 3.32
CA GLY A 432 40.74 17.07 2.00
C GLY A 432 39.68 17.05 0.90
N TRP A 433 40.08 17.53 -0.28
CA TRP A 433 39.25 17.49 -1.48
C TRP A 433 39.69 16.34 -2.39
N SER A 434 38.73 15.58 -2.90
CA SER A 434 38.94 14.45 -3.80
C SER A 434 38.01 14.55 -4.99
N ALA A 435 38.53 14.36 -6.20
CA ALA A 435 37.71 14.29 -7.39
C ALA A 435 36.82 13.05 -7.34
N VAL A 436 35.55 13.24 -7.71
CA VAL A 436 34.53 12.21 -7.90
C VAL A 436 34.28 12.00 -9.39
N ARG A 437 34.32 13.08 -10.18
CA ARG A 437 34.14 13.07 -11.63
C ARG A 437 35.04 14.10 -12.28
N VAL A 438 35.48 13.81 -13.51
CA VAL A 438 36.30 14.70 -14.34
C VAL A 438 35.59 14.89 -15.67
N GLU A 439 35.55 16.15 -16.13
CA GLU A 439 35.08 16.57 -17.43
C GLU A 439 36.17 17.41 -18.11
N PRO A 440 36.21 17.46 -19.46
CA PRO A 440 37.09 18.38 -20.17
C PRO A 440 36.78 19.83 -19.74
N ALA A 441 37.81 20.64 -19.52
CA ALA A 441 37.64 22.09 -19.37
C ALA A 441 37.14 22.68 -20.70
N GLU A 442 36.23 23.67 -20.62
CA GLU A 442 35.70 24.39 -21.80
C GLU A 442 36.66 25.46 -22.31
#